data_AF-A0A8J5HLS0-F1
#
_entry.id   AF-A0A8J5HLS0-F1
#
_cell.length_a   1.000
_cell.length_b   1.000
_cell.length_c   1.000
_cell.angle_alpha   90.00
_cell.angle_beta   90.00
_cell.angle_gamma   90.00
#
_symmetry.space_group_name_H-M   'P 1'
#
loop_
_entity.id
_entity.type
_entity.pdbx_description
1 polymer ?
#
loop_
_entity_poly.entity_id
_entity_poly.type
_entity_poly.pdbx_seq_one_letter_code
_entity_poly.pdbx_strand_id
1 'polypeptide(L)'
;MVPFTCLSIMLLFLVVSVLFSPPCSASTSSFLPSATSRTSLDAASPTPASWPPQFHSLLYVNSSGALSLVDGALSLVDLWYDWPNSRNFNIIQHQLGTLLYNLEWGNGTSFYYTLDGDRSCRTLHFEVGILRPDWLDGANYLGLEAVDGFLCNVWEKAQFIWYYEDVETRRPVHWLFYTGQSVHVMTFEVGAVLEDAKWQAPVYCFDKEDEQNLKGQSIVSEGPLESLIRKWPLRK
;
A
#
# COMPACT_ATOMS: atom_id res chain seq x y z
N MET A 1 -34.56 73.48 33.72
CA MET A 1 -34.73 73.23 32.27
C MET A 1 -35.36 71.85 32.12
N VAL A 2 -36.48 71.81 31.39
CA VAL A 2 -37.39 70.69 31.05
C VAL A 2 -37.34 70.65 29.50
N PRO A 3 -37.56 69.54 28.76
CA PRO A 3 -37.50 68.12 29.12
C PRO A 3 -37.01 67.13 28.01
N PHE A 4 -36.82 65.86 28.43
CA PHE A 4 -37.35 64.57 27.91
C PHE A 4 -37.35 64.22 26.41
N THR A 5 -36.95 62.96 26.11
CA THR A 5 -37.81 61.80 25.79
C THR A 5 -36.90 60.61 25.40
N CYS A 6 -37.23 59.34 25.54
CA CYS A 6 -38.22 58.60 26.33
C CYS A 6 -37.72 57.13 26.36
N LEU A 7 -37.78 56.54 27.54
CA LEU A 7 -37.48 55.14 27.85
C LEU A 7 -38.82 54.44 28.13
N SER A 8 -39.08 53.26 27.59
CA SER A 8 -40.02 52.26 28.15
C SER A 8 -39.83 50.94 27.41
N ILE A 9 -39.43 49.82 28.01
CA ILE A 9 -39.91 49.08 29.20
C ILE A 9 -41.25 48.38 28.97
N MET A 10 -41.13 47.06 28.78
CA MET A 10 -41.84 45.93 29.38
C MET A 10 -43.38 45.86 29.52
N LEU A 11 -43.84 44.64 29.19
CA LEU A 11 -44.78 43.77 29.91
C LEU A 11 -46.31 43.92 29.75
N LEU A 12 -46.89 42.77 29.42
CA LEU A 12 -48.13 42.16 29.95
C LEU A 12 -49.50 42.73 29.54
N PHE A 13 -50.23 42.00 28.68
CA PHE A 13 -51.69 41.83 28.81
C PHE A 13 -52.11 40.41 28.41
N LEU A 14 -52.60 39.67 29.42
CA LEU A 14 -53.49 38.51 29.28
C LEU A 14 -54.87 38.98 28.79
N VAL A 15 -55.58 38.17 27.99
CA VAL A 15 -56.96 37.67 28.22
C VAL A 15 -57.50 37.00 26.93
N VAL A 16 -57.66 35.67 27.04
CA VAL A 16 -58.77 34.81 26.57
C VAL A 16 -59.41 35.06 25.19
N SER A 17 -59.23 34.08 24.30
CA SER A 17 -60.31 33.61 23.41
C SER A 17 -60.06 32.15 23.02
N VAL A 18 -60.56 31.23 23.83
CA VAL A 18 -60.91 29.88 23.39
C VAL A 18 -62.19 30.02 22.58
N LEU A 19 -62.30 29.42 21.39
CA LEU A 19 -63.51 28.74 20.87
C LEU A 19 -63.22 28.08 19.49
N PHE A 20 -63.25 26.74 19.47
CA PHE A 20 -63.78 25.82 18.44
C PHE A 20 -63.02 25.45 17.13
N SER A 21 -62.45 24.22 17.18
CA SER A 21 -62.53 23.09 16.20
C SER A 21 -61.64 23.08 14.92
N PRO A 22 -61.34 21.90 14.30
CA PRO A 22 -61.45 20.48 14.72
C PRO A 22 -60.12 19.67 14.58
N PRO A 23 -60.06 18.41 15.06
CA PRO A 23 -58.85 17.58 14.93
C PRO A 23 -58.72 16.96 13.54
N CYS A 24 -57.64 17.27 12.83
CA CYS A 24 -57.22 16.46 11.68
C CYS A 24 -56.61 15.16 12.18
N SER A 25 -57.37 14.07 12.08
CA SER A 25 -56.87 12.70 12.21
C SER A 25 -55.96 12.38 11.03
N ALA A 26 -54.65 12.37 11.25
CA ALA A 26 -53.70 11.81 10.30
C ALA A 26 -53.57 10.31 10.56
N SER A 27 -54.23 9.51 9.71
CA SER A 27 -54.12 8.06 9.67
C SER A 27 -52.68 7.68 9.27
N THR A 28 -51.94 7.05 10.19
CA THR A 28 -50.64 6.44 9.91
C THR A 28 -50.85 5.19 9.05
N SER A 29 -50.71 5.34 7.73
CA SER A 29 -50.64 4.21 6.80
C SER A 29 -49.25 3.57 6.88
N SER A 30 -49.17 2.43 7.57
CA SER A 30 -48.01 1.55 7.58
C SER A 30 -47.84 0.88 6.22
N PHE A 31 -47.11 1.53 5.32
CA PHE A 31 -46.60 0.90 4.11
C PHE A 31 -45.39 0.03 4.49
N LEU A 32 -45.60 -1.29 4.54
CA LEU A 32 -44.53 -2.28 4.48
C LEU A 32 -43.87 -2.16 3.09
N PRO A 33 -42.56 -1.89 2.99
CA PRO A 33 -41.89 -2.01 1.71
C PRO A 33 -41.88 -3.49 1.31
N SER A 34 -42.49 -3.79 0.16
CA SER A 34 -42.33 -5.10 -0.49
C SER A 34 -40.84 -5.35 -0.67
N ALA A 35 -40.37 -6.49 -0.15
CA ALA A 35 -39.04 -6.98 -0.40
C ALA A 35 -38.90 -7.28 -1.89
N THR A 36 -38.37 -6.32 -2.65
CA THR A 36 -37.84 -6.59 -3.97
C THR A 36 -36.70 -7.58 -3.78
N SER A 37 -36.90 -8.83 -4.20
CA SER A 37 -35.83 -9.80 -4.32
C SER A 37 -34.78 -9.20 -5.23
N ARG A 38 -33.67 -8.74 -4.65
CA ARG A 38 -32.48 -8.40 -5.43
C ARG A 38 -32.02 -9.70 -6.04
N THR A 39 -32.31 -9.90 -7.31
CA THR A 39 -31.59 -10.86 -8.12
C THR A 39 -30.15 -10.38 -8.14
N SER A 40 -29.32 -10.85 -7.21
CA SER A 40 -27.88 -10.76 -7.34
C SER A 40 -27.53 -11.61 -8.54
N LEU A 41 -27.51 -10.99 -9.72
CA LEU A 41 -26.60 -11.45 -10.76
C LEU A 41 -25.24 -11.46 -10.07
N ASP A 42 -24.72 -12.66 -9.79
CA ASP A 42 -23.36 -12.84 -9.30
C ASP A 42 -22.45 -12.16 -10.32
N ALA A 43 -22.14 -10.90 -10.06
CA ALA A 43 -21.16 -10.17 -10.84
C ALA A 43 -19.86 -10.93 -10.62
N ALA A 44 -19.32 -11.52 -11.70
CA ALA A 44 -18.06 -12.24 -11.63
C ALA A 44 -17.03 -11.35 -10.94
N SER A 45 -16.31 -11.91 -9.96
CA SER A 45 -15.31 -11.17 -9.22
C SER A 45 -14.27 -10.57 -10.17
N PRO A 46 -13.79 -9.35 -9.92
CA PRO A 46 -12.82 -8.71 -10.81
C PRO A 46 -11.52 -9.50 -10.84
N THR A 47 -10.90 -9.56 -12.02
CA THR A 47 -9.56 -10.13 -12.21
C THR A 47 -8.52 -9.05 -11.87
N PRO A 48 -7.43 -9.36 -11.13
CA PRO A 48 -6.36 -8.39 -10.89
C PRO A 48 -5.70 -7.96 -12.21
N ALA A 49 -5.23 -6.71 -12.29
CA ALA A 49 -4.46 -6.26 -13.45
C ALA A 49 -3.04 -6.83 -13.39
N SER A 50 -2.55 -7.32 -14.53
CA SER A 50 -1.13 -7.62 -14.66
C SER A 50 -0.31 -6.35 -14.53
N TRP A 51 0.86 -6.43 -13.91
CA TRP A 51 1.80 -5.32 -13.93
C TRP A 51 2.22 -5.02 -15.37
N PRO A 52 2.42 -3.73 -15.71
CA PRO A 52 2.96 -3.37 -17.01
C PRO A 52 4.40 -3.91 -17.13
N PRO A 53 4.86 -4.21 -18.36
CA PRO A 53 6.19 -4.80 -18.57
C PRO A 53 7.33 -3.91 -18.06
N GLN A 54 7.13 -2.59 -18.03
CA GLN A 54 8.09 -1.63 -17.50
C GLN A 54 7.34 -0.54 -16.76
N PHE A 55 7.85 -0.13 -15.60
CA PHE A 55 7.36 1.04 -14.87
C PHE A 55 8.40 1.56 -13.87
N HIS A 56 8.18 2.79 -13.45
CA HIS A 56 8.84 3.41 -12.31
C HIS A 56 7.80 3.76 -11.24
N SER A 57 8.16 3.62 -9.97
CA SER A 57 7.29 3.95 -8.85
C SER A 57 8.08 4.47 -7.66
N LEU A 58 7.62 5.58 -7.09
CA LEU A 58 8.05 6.01 -5.77
C LEU A 58 7.11 5.41 -4.72
N LEU A 59 7.70 4.74 -3.74
CA LEU A 59 6.99 4.03 -2.68
C LEU A 59 7.36 4.61 -1.32
N TYR A 60 6.37 4.73 -0.44
CA TYR A 60 6.60 4.93 0.98
C TYR A 60 6.40 3.61 1.71
N VAL A 61 7.44 3.15 2.41
CA VAL A 61 7.42 1.89 3.16
C VAL A 61 7.41 2.19 4.64
N ASN A 62 6.41 1.65 5.33
CA ASN A 62 6.34 1.67 6.77
C ASN A 62 6.58 0.28 7.34
N SER A 63 7.72 0.11 8.00
CA SER A 63 8.08 -1.13 8.70
C SER A 63 7.88 -1.03 10.22
N SER A 64 7.13 -0.05 10.72
CA SER A 64 6.82 0.08 12.16
C SER A 64 5.75 -0.89 12.67
N GLY A 65 5.31 -1.84 11.84
CA GLY A 65 4.32 -2.86 12.18
C GLY A 65 4.80 -3.84 13.27
N ALA A 66 3.84 -4.51 13.91
CA ALA A 66 3.96 -5.24 15.18
C ALA A 66 4.97 -6.43 15.23
N LEU A 67 5.70 -6.72 14.15
CA LEU A 67 6.75 -7.75 14.10
C LEU A 67 8.15 -7.21 13.77
N SER A 68 8.28 -5.91 13.49
CA SER A 68 9.59 -5.28 13.30
C SER A 68 10.21 -4.98 14.66
N LEU A 69 11.36 -5.58 14.96
CA LEU A 69 12.18 -5.29 16.13
C LEU A 69 12.95 -3.96 16.00
N VAL A 70 12.70 -3.19 14.93
CA VAL A 70 13.35 -1.92 14.64
C VAL A 70 12.30 -0.81 14.74
N ASP A 71 12.25 -0.14 15.90
CA ASP A 71 11.46 1.07 16.08
C ASP A 71 11.86 2.11 15.02
N GLY A 72 10.90 2.61 14.23
CA GLY A 72 11.10 3.76 13.33
C GLY A 72 11.62 3.49 11.91
N ALA A 73 11.49 2.28 11.37
CA ALA A 73 11.98 1.96 10.01
C ALA A 73 11.04 2.44 8.88
N LEU A 74 10.90 3.77 8.72
CA LEU A 74 10.29 4.38 7.55
C LEU A 74 11.32 4.48 6.42
N SER A 75 10.89 4.24 5.18
CA SER A 75 11.77 4.35 4.01
C SER A 75 11.03 4.86 2.79
N LEU A 76 11.75 5.55 1.90
CA LEU A 76 11.33 5.76 0.53
C LEU A 76 12.05 4.76 -0.38
N VAL A 77 11.32 4.20 -1.33
CA VAL A 77 11.88 3.30 -2.34
C VAL A 77 11.58 3.85 -3.72
N ASP A 78 12.64 4.05 -4.49
CA ASP A 78 12.58 4.33 -5.91
C ASP A 78 12.73 2.99 -6.65
N LEU A 79 11.60 2.49 -7.16
CA LEU A 79 11.44 1.18 -7.77
C LEU A 79 11.42 1.31 -9.30
N TRP A 80 12.36 0.63 -9.94
CA TRP A 80 12.40 0.43 -11.38
C TRP A 80 12.15 -1.04 -11.71
N TYR A 81 11.12 -1.31 -12.51
CA TYR A 81 10.76 -2.65 -12.96
C TYR A 81 10.94 -2.75 -14.48
N ASP A 82 11.68 -3.76 -14.93
CA ASP A 82 11.96 -3.98 -16.35
C ASP A 82 11.91 -5.49 -16.68
N TRP A 83 10.69 -5.98 -16.91
CA TRP A 83 10.42 -7.38 -17.21
C TRP A 83 11.04 -7.88 -18.52
N PRO A 84 10.99 -7.14 -19.66
CA PRO A 84 11.64 -7.57 -20.90
C PRO A 84 13.13 -7.88 -20.74
N ASN A 85 13.82 -7.15 -19.87
CA ASN A 85 15.25 -7.37 -19.56
C ASN A 85 15.47 -8.17 -18.27
N SER A 86 14.40 -8.72 -17.68
CA SER A 86 14.45 -9.55 -16.48
C SER A 86 15.24 -8.91 -15.34
N ARG A 87 14.93 -7.65 -15.00
CA ARG A 87 15.61 -6.91 -13.93
C ARG A 87 14.65 -6.03 -13.12
N ASN A 88 14.93 -5.90 -11.83
CA ASN A 88 14.17 -5.09 -10.88
C ASN A 88 15.15 -4.37 -9.96
N PHE A 89 14.91 -3.08 -9.67
CA PHE A 89 15.85 -2.27 -8.91
C PHE A 89 15.12 -1.42 -7.88
N ASN A 90 15.39 -1.68 -6.61
CA ASN A 90 14.92 -0.87 -5.50
C ASN A 90 16.08 -0.01 -4.97
N ILE A 91 15.94 1.32 -5.05
CA ILE A 91 16.86 2.26 -4.42
C ILE A 91 16.18 2.77 -3.13
N ILE A 92 16.71 2.36 -1.99
CA ILE A 92 16.03 2.42 -0.70
C ILE A 92 16.71 3.46 0.18
N GLN A 93 16.00 4.53 0.48
CA GLN A 93 16.41 5.54 1.44
C GLN A 93 15.66 5.35 2.75
N HIS A 94 16.34 4.80 3.76
CA HIS A 94 15.81 4.75 5.12
C HIS A 94 15.76 6.15 5.74
N GLN A 95 14.77 6.42 6.60
CA GLN A 95 14.67 7.68 7.33
C GLN A 95 15.92 7.95 8.19
N LEU A 96 16.45 6.89 8.80
CA LEU A 96 17.68 6.91 9.61
C LEU A 96 18.61 5.79 9.11
N GLY A 97 19.35 6.05 8.02
CA GLY A 97 20.28 5.06 7.47
C GLY A 97 20.98 5.51 6.19
N THR A 98 21.83 4.63 5.67
CA THR A 98 22.52 4.82 4.39
C THR A 98 21.61 4.44 3.22
N LEU A 99 21.89 5.03 2.05
CA LEU A 99 21.23 4.67 0.80
C LEU A 99 21.62 3.25 0.39
N LEU A 100 20.62 2.36 0.35
CA LEU A 100 20.79 0.95 0.02
C LEU A 100 20.26 0.67 -1.38
N TYR A 101 21.04 -0.04 -2.17
CA TYR A 101 20.69 -0.46 -3.52
C TYR A 101 20.38 -1.95 -3.49
N ASN A 102 19.21 -2.35 -3.95
CA ASN A 102 18.82 -3.74 -4.16
C ASN A 102 18.53 -3.98 -5.64
N LEU A 103 19.53 -4.52 -6.34
CA LEU A 103 19.47 -4.87 -7.75
C LEU A 103 19.17 -6.37 -7.90
N GLU A 104 18.05 -6.70 -8.52
CA GLU A 104 17.55 -8.05 -8.68
C GLU A 104 17.55 -8.43 -10.16
N TRP A 105 18.09 -9.60 -10.47
CA TRP A 105 18.09 -10.19 -11.80
C TRP A 105 17.14 -11.38 -11.85
N GLY A 106 16.53 -11.60 -13.01
CA GLY A 106 15.54 -12.68 -13.21
C GLY A 106 16.12 -14.08 -13.15
N ASN A 107 17.45 -14.23 -13.07
CA ASN A 107 18.11 -15.50 -12.75
C ASN A 107 18.06 -15.85 -11.25
N GLY A 108 17.42 -15.01 -10.42
CA GLY A 108 17.32 -15.20 -8.98
C GLY A 108 18.40 -14.49 -8.17
N THR A 109 19.42 -13.90 -8.78
CA THR A 109 20.48 -13.19 -8.04
C THR A 109 20.01 -11.80 -7.64
N SER A 110 20.18 -11.45 -6.37
CA SER A 110 19.96 -10.10 -5.84
C SER A 110 21.22 -9.57 -5.18
N PHE A 111 21.57 -8.31 -5.47
CA PHE A 111 22.71 -7.61 -4.89
C PHE A 111 22.23 -6.49 -4.00
N TYR A 112 22.62 -6.53 -2.74
CA TYR A 112 22.38 -5.48 -1.75
C TYR A 112 23.68 -4.74 -1.49
N TYR A 113 23.77 -3.47 -1.88
CA TYR A 113 25.03 -2.73 -1.78
C TYR A 113 24.86 -1.25 -1.43
N THR A 114 25.94 -0.64 -0.94
CA THR A 114 26.09 0.80 -0.70
C THR A 114 27.13 1.37 -1.65
N LEU A 115 26.85 2.51 -2.32
CA LEU A 115 27.81 3.18 -3.20
C LEU A 115 28.66 4.23 -2.47
N ASP A 116 28.05 4.93 -1.52
CA ASP A 116 28.67 6.00 -0.74
C ASP A 116 29.16 5.50 0.61
N GLY A 117 30.21 6.14 1.15
CA GLY A 117 30.80 5.79 2.43
C GLY A 117 31.54 4.45 2.42
N ASP A 118 31.32 3.63 3.45
CA ASP A 118 31.86 2.28 3.53
C ASP A 118 31.10 1.38 2.55
N ARG A 119 31.77 1.05 1.44
CA ARG A 119 31.23 0.15 0.41
C ARG A 119 31.03 -1.24 1.01
N SER A 120 29.82 -1.74 0.88
CA SER A 120 29.44 -3.09 1.29
C SER A 120 28.62 -3.73 0.19
N CYS A 121 28.75 -5.05 0.03
CA CYS A 121 27.86 -5.82 -0.83
C CYS A 121 27.48 -7.14 -0.19
N ARG A 122 26.23 -7.53 -0.33
CA ARG A 122 25.73 -8.86 0.00
C ARG A 122 24.94 -9.42 -1.17
N THR A 123 25.34 -10.60 -1.62
CA THR A 123 24.69 -11.31 -2.73
C THR A 123 23.76 -12.38 -2.19
N LEU A 124 22.51 -12.33 -2.60
CA LEU A 124 21.48 -13.32 -2.28
C LEU A 124 21.02 -14.05 -3.54
N HIS A 125 20.42 -15.23 -3.34
CA HIS A 125 19.78 -15.98 -4.41
C HIS A 125 18.37 -16.39 -4.00
N PHE A 126 17.40 -16.04 -4.83
CA PHE A 126 15.99 -16.36 -4.71
C PHE A 126 15.54 -17.13 -5.93
N GLU A 127 15.13 -18.38 -5.75
CA GLU A 127 14.76 -19.29 -6.85
C GLU A 127 13.63 -18.72 -7.73
N VAL A 128 12.76 -17.87 -7.16
CA VAL A 128 11.63 -17.26 -7.87
C VAL A 128 12.05 -16.13 -8.83
N GLY A 129 13.21 -15.50 -8.62
CA GLY A 129 13.63 -14.32 -9.36
C GLY A 129 12.76 -13.09 -9.08
N ILE A 130 12.63 -12.23 -10.10
CA ILE A 130 11.76 -11.06 -10.04
C ILE A 130 10.29 -11.47 -10.25
N LEU A 131 9.35 -10.70 -9.68
CA LEU A 131 7.93 -10.96 -9.87
C LEU A 131 7.54 -10.86 -11.35
N ARG A 132 6.79 -11.84 -11.82
CA ARG A 132 6.18 -11.81 -13.16
C ARG A 132 5.05 -10.79 -13.22
N PRO A 133 4.70 -10.26 -14.41
CA PRO A 133 3.55 -9.39 -14.58
C PRO A 133 2.24 -9.93 -14.01
N ASP A 134 2.06 -11.25 -14.06
CA ASP A 134 0.86 -11.98 -13.66
C ASP A 134 0.95 -12.55 -12.23
N TRP A 135 1.83 -12.04 -11.36
CA TRP A 135 2.09 -12.65 -10.05
C TRP A 135 0.87 -12.77 -9.11
N LEU A 136 -0.20 -11.99 -9.37
CA LEU A 136 -1.49 -12.06 -8.68
C LEU A 136 -2.44 -13.14 -9.23
N ASP A 137 -2.08 -13.86 -10.28
CA ASP A 137 -2.93 -14.91 -10.85
C ASP A 137 -3.26 -15.98 -9.81
N GLY A 138 -4.56 -16.25 -9.59
CA GLY A 138 -5.03 -17.14 -8.53
C GLY A 138 -4.91 -16.55 -7.12
N ALA A 139 -4.92 -15.22 -6.98
CA ALA A 139 -5.15 -14.55 -5.70
C ALA A 139 -6.64 -14.58 -5.30
N ASN A 140 -6.92 -14.51 -4.00
CA ASN A 140 -8.26 -14.51 -3.45
C ASN A 140 -8.80 -13.07 -3.41
N TYR A 141 -9.89 -12.80 -4.14
CA TYR A 141 -10.56 -11.50 -4.04
C TYR A 141 -11.30 -11.36 -2.70
N LEU A 142 -11.06 -10.26 -1.99
CA LEU A 142 -11.60 -10.00 -0.65
C LEU A 142 -12.71 -8.94 -0.62
N GLY A 143 -12.87 -8.17 -1.70
CA GLY A 143 -13.87 -7.12 -1.80
C GLY A 143 -13.26 -5.73 -2.03
N LEU A 144 -14.00 -4.71 -1.58
CA LEU A 144 -13.65 -3.31 -1.76
C LEU A 144 -13.24 -2.67 -0.43
N GLU A 145 -12.19 -1.84 -0.46
CA GLU A 145 -11.72 -1.07 0.69
C GLU A 145 -11.24 0.32 0.25
N ALA A 146 -11.45 1.34 1.07
CA ALA A 146 -10.94 2.68 0.82
C ALA A 146 -9.57 2.86 1.48
N VAL A 147 -8.53 3.12 0.67
CA VAL A 147 -7.14 3.27 1.13
C VAL A 147 -6.49 4.44 0.37
N ASP A 148 -5.78 5.32 1.08
CA ASP A 148 -5.04 6.47 0.52
C ASP A 148 -5.85 7.38 -0.41
N GLY A 149 -7.17 7.45 -0.21
CA GLY A 149 -8.09 8.24 -1.04
C GLY A 149 -8.63 7.51 -2.27
N PHE A 150 -8.31 6.23 -2.46
CA PHE A 150 -8.79 5.39 -3.56
C PHE A 150 -9.79 4.34 -3.06
N LEU A 151 -10.80 4.04 -3.87
CA LEU A 151 -11.60 2.84 -3.69
C LEU A 151 -10.87 1.68 -4.38
N CYS A 152 -10.41 0.72 -3.60
CA CYS A 152 -9.56 -0.36 -4.09
C CYS A 152 -10.30 -1.70 -4.10
N ASN A 153 -10.05 -2.48 -5.15
CA ASN A 153 -10.19 -3.93 -5.09
C ASN A 153 -9.05 -4.50 -4.23
N VAL A 154 -9.37 -5.49 -3.39
CA VAL A 154 -8.40 -6.13 -2.50
C VAL A 154 -8.23 -7.60 -2.86
N TRP A 155 -6.99 -8.04 -3.01
CA TRP A 155 -6.65 -9.46 -3.18
C TRP A 155 -5.66 -9.91 -2.13
N GLU A 156 -5.79 -11.15 -1.69
CA GLU A 156 -4.83 -11.84 -0.84
C GLU A 156 -4.12 -12.93 -1.64
N LYS A 157 -2.79 -13.02 -1.49
CA LYS A 157 -1.99 -14.05 -2.12
C LYS A 157 -1.11 -14.79 -1.10
N ALA A 158 -1.28 -16.11 -1.07
CA ALA A 158 -0.44 -17.08 -0.36
C ALA A 158 -0.27 -16.84 1.16
N GLN A 159 -1.26 -16.21 1.79
CA GLN A 159 -1.29 -15.76 3.19
C GLN A 159 -0.13 -14.82 3.53
N PHE A 160 0.38 -14.14 2.51
CA PHE A 160 1.63 -13.40 2.57
C PHE A 160 1.44 -11.91 2.33
N ILE A 161 0.68 -11.57 1.30
CA ILE A 161 0.49 -10.20 0.84
C ILE A 161 -0.99 -9.93 0.55
N TRP A 162 -1.43 -8.75 0.96
CA TRP A 162 -2.68 -8.12 0.58
C TRP A 162 -2.37 -6.97 -0.37
N TYR A 163 -2.95 -7.00 -1.56
CA TYR A 163 -2.70 -6.07 -2.63
C TYR A 163 -3.95 -5.26 -2.92
N TYR A 164 -3.78 -3.94 -2.97
CA TYR A 164 -4.84 -2.97 -3.18
C TYR A 164 -4.63 -2.31 -4.55
N GLU A 165 -5.62 -2.45 -5.43
CA GLU A 165 -5.63 -1.86 -6.77
C GLU A 165 -6.82 -0.91 -6.88
N ASP A 166 -6.57 0.30 -7.35
CA ASP A 166 -7.63 1.27 -7.61
C ASP A 166 -8.65 0.72 -8.62
N VAL A 167 -9.94 0.78 -8.27
CA VAL A 167 -11.04 0.30 -9.12
C VAL A 167 -11.11 1.06 -10.44
N GLU A 168 -10.83 2.37 -10.42
CA GLU A 168 -10.98 3.22 -11.60
C GLU A 168 -9.80 3.07 -12.56
N THR A 169 -8.57 3.25 -12.05
CA THR A 169 -7.37 3.29 -12.89
C THR A 169 -6.63 1.97 -12.99
N ARG A 170 -7.01 0.95 -12.20
CA ARG A 170 -6.38 -0.38 -12.16
C ARG A 170 -4.91 -0.35 -11.72
N ARG A 171 -4.46 0.74 -11.11
CA ARG A 171 -3.08 0.91 -10.64
C ARG A 171 -2.89 0.35 -9.23
N PRO A 172 -1.68 -0.12 -8.87
CA PRO A 172 -1.36 -0.42 -7.48
C PRO A 172 -1.51 0.82 -6.59
N VAL A 173 -2.07 0.65 -5.40
CA VAL A 173 -2.24 1.71 -4.40
C VAL A 173 -1.48 1.36 -3.12
N HIS A 174 -1.64 0.15 -2.62
CA HIS A 174 -1.11 -0.24 -1.33
C HIS A 174 -0.82 -1.75 -1.26
N TRP A 175 0.25 -2.12 -0.56
CA TRP A 175 0.59 -3.51 -0.26
C TRP A 175 0.74 -3.66 1.25
N LEU A 176 0.13 -4.69 1.81
CA LEU A 176 0.31 -5.07 3.21
C LEU A 176 0.87 -6.47 3.28
N PHE A 177 2.02 -6.63 3.91
CA PHE A 177 2.61 -7.94 4.15
C PHE A 177 2.11 -8.51 5.49
N TYR A 178 2.11 -9.83 5.63
CA TYR A 178 1.70 -10.50 6.86
C TYR A 178 2.54 -10.11 8.09
N THR A 179 3.74 -9.56 7.87
CA THR A 179 4.61 -9.01 8.92
C THR A 179 4.14 -7.67 9.47
N GLY A 180 3.13 -7.05 8.86
CA GLY A 180 2.68 -5.71 9.18
C GLY A 180 3.50 -4.59 8.52
N GLN A 181 4.45 -4.92 7.65
CA GLN A 181 5.06 -3.94 6.76
C GLN A 181 4.02 -3.48 5.74
N SER A 182 3.81 -2.17 5.63
CA SER A 182 2.96 -1.57 4.60
C SER A 182 3.78 -0.80 3.56
N VAL A 183 3.32 -0.82 2.33
CA VAL A 183 3.90 -0.10 1.20
C VAL A 183 2.79 0.71 0.55
N HIS A 184 3.00 2.01 0.45
CA HIS A 184 2.08 2.96 -0.14
C HIS A 184 2.68 3.47 -1.46
N VAL A 185 1.92 3.36 -2.55
CA VAL A 185 2.36 3.76 -3.88
C VAL A 185 2.09 5.25 -4.08
N MET A 186 3.16 6.04 -4.17
CA MET A 186 3.07 7.50 -4.33
C MET A 186 2.96 7.90 -5.80
N THR A 187 3.75 7.26 -6.67
CA THR A 187 3.70 7.46 -8.13
C THR A 187 3.70 6.12 -8.86
N PHE A 188 3.14 6.08 -10.06
CA PHE A 188 3.13 4.88 -10.90
C PHE A 188 3.21 5.27 -12.38
N GLU A 189 4.42 5.20 -12.92
CA GLU A 189 4.77 5.70 -14.26
C GLU A 189 4.96 4.52 -15.22
N VAL A 190 3.87 4.15 -15.90
CA VAL A 190 3.86 3.05 -16.87
C VAL A 190 4.78 3.36 -18.06
N GLY A 191 5.65 2.40 -18.42
CA GLY A 191 6.57 2.52 -19.55
C GLY A 191 7.85 3.32 -19.26
N ALA A 192 8.03 3.82 -18.03
CA ALA A 192 9.28 4.44 -17.64
C ALA A 192 10.43 3.42 -17.65
N VAL A 193 11.61 3.88 -18.07
CA VAL A 193 12.81 3.05 -18.22
C VAL A 193 14.03 3.74 -17.61
N LEU A 194 14.90 2.94 -17.01
CA LEU A 194 16.17 3.39 -16.45
C LEU A 194 17.31 3.09 -17.41
N GLU A 195 18.26 4.01 -17.53
CA GLU A 195 19.45 3.87 -18.39
C GLU A 195 20.21 2.56 -18.09
N ASP A 196 20.59 1.82 -19.14
CA ASP A 196 21.22 0.50 -19.04
C ASP A 196 22.45 0.46 -18.13
N ALA A 197 23.22 1.54 -18.09
CA ALA A 197 24.41 1.66 -17.24
C ALA A 197 24.11 1.57 -15.74
N LYS A 198 22.89 1.91 -15.30
CA LYS A 198 22.48 1.88 -13.88
C LYS A 198 22.16 0.47 -13.38
N TRP A 199 21.95 -0.49 -14.27
CA TRP A 199 21.59 -1.86 -13.94
C TRP A 199 22.80 -2.77 -13.65
N GLN A 200 23.99 -2.19 -13.51
CA GLN A 200 25.22 -2.94 -13.22
C GLN A 200 25.50 -2.97 -11.72
N ALA A 201 25.64 -4.18 -11.18
CA ALA A 201 26.15 -4.36 -9.83
C ALA A 201 27.61 -3.86 -9.75
N PRO A 202 28.04 -3.26 -8.63
CA PRO A 202 29.43 -2.85 -8.46
C PRO A 202 30.41 -4.02 -8.50
N VAL A 203 31.64 -3.75 -8.94
CA VAL A 203 32.68 -4.78 -9.10
C VAL A 203 32.99 -5.54 -7.80
N TYR A 204 32.95 -4.85 -6.65
CA TYR A 204 33.22 -5.46 -5.35
C TYR A 204 32.12 -6.44 -4.88
N CYS A 205 30.97 -6.51 -5.56
CA CYS A 205 29.97 -7.55 -5.32
C CYS A 205 30.37 -8.93 -5.85
N PHE A 206 31.41 -8.99 -6.69
CA PHE A 206 31.93 -10.22 -7.29
C PHE A 206 33.25 -10.66 -6.67
N ASP A 207 33.81 -9.85 -5.76
CA ASP A 207 34.96 -10.24 -4.98
C ASP A 207 34.54 -11.35 -4.01
N LYS A 208 35.30 -12.44 -3.99
CA LYS A 208 35.05 -13.54 -3.06
C LYS A 208 35.45 -13.09 -1.66
N GLU A 209 34.51 -12.56 -0.90
CA GLU A 209 34.65 -12.57 0.55
C GLU A 209 34.61 -14.04 0.99
N ASP A 210 35.72 -14.55 1.54
CA ASP A 210 35.81 -15.91 2.04
C ASP A 210 34.57 -16.24 2.88
N GLU A 211 33.90 -17.35 2.54
CA GLU A 211 32.63 -17.85 3.09
C GLU A 211 32.62 -18.08 4.62
N GLN A 212 33.65 -17.65 5.34
CA GLN A 212 33.87 -17.89 6.76
C GLN A 212 33.33 -16.81 7.70
N ASN A 213 32.89 -15.64 7.22
CA ASN A 213 32.37 -14.57 8.10
C ASN A 213 30.84 -14.48 8.22
N LEU A 214 30.06 -15.31 7.50
CA LEU A 214 28.59 -15.34 7.60
C LEU A 214 28.03 -16.00 8.88
N LYS A 215 28.89 -16.44 9.82
CA LYS A 215 28.46 -16.89 11.15
C LYS A 215 28.56 -15.81 12.25
N GLY A 216 28.95 -14.59 11.92
CA GLY A 216 29.34 -13.62 12.95
C GLY A 216 29.04 -12.16 12.65
N GLN A 217 27.93 -11.82 11.98
CA GLN A 217 27.44 -10.43 12.00
C GLN A 217 25.96 -10.34 11.63
N SER A 218 25.12 -10.94 12.48
CA SER A 218 23.83 -10.34 12.77
C SER A 218 24.13 -8.99 13.44
N ILE A 219 23.97 -7.87 12.74
CA ILE A 219 23.61 -6.50 13.20
C ILE A 219 23.91 -5.56 12.00
N VAL A 220 23.17 -5.76 10.92
CA VAL A 220 22.54 -4.68 10.15
C VAL A 220 21.18 -5.27 9.84
N SER A 221 20.11 -4.62 10.30
CA SER A 221 18.75 -5.15 10.28
C SER A 221 18.41 -5.67 8.88
N GLU A 222 18.30 -7.00 8.75
CA GLU A 222 17.65 -7.61 7.61
C GLU A 222 16.26 -6.98 7.49
N GLY A 223 16.02 -6.26 6.39
CA GLY A 223 14.70 -5.72 6.10
C GLY A 223 13.70 -6.89 6.08
N PRO A 224 12.46 -6.71 6.57
CA PRO A 224 11.51 -7.82 6.68
C PRO A 224 11.37 -8.59 5.36
N LEU A 225 11.28 -7.89 4.22
CA LEU A 225 11.20 -8.48 2.86
C LEU A 225 12.27 -9.56 2.59
N GLU A 226 13.47 -9.42 3.13
CA GLU A 226 14.60 -10.33 2.89
C GLU A 226 14.53 -11.63 3.68
N SER A 227 14.10 -11.53 4.93
CA SER A 227 13.81 -12.70 5.75
C SER A 227 12.60 -13.49 5.22
N LEU A 228 11.74 -12.80 4.47
CA LEU A 228 10.45 -13.26 3.98
C LEU A 228 10.54 -14.03 2.67
N ILE A 229 11.31 -13.55 1.70
CA ILE A 229 11.51 -14.26 0.42
C ILE A 229 12.25 -15.59 0.66
N ARG A 230 13.18 -15.65 1.63
CA ARG A 230 13.84 -16.91 2.04
C ARG A 230 12.89 -17.94 2.66
N LYS A 231 11.77 -17.51 3.25
CA LYS A 231 10.80 -18.38 3.93
C LYS A 231 9.61 -18.75 3.05
N TRP A 232 9.53 -18.25 1.82
CA TRP A 232 8.48 -18.62 0.89
C TRP A 232 8.57 -20.12 0.59
N PRO A 233 7.61 -20.95 1.04
CA PRO A 233 7.59 -22.33 0.63
C PRO A 233 7.14 -22.35 -0.83
N LEU A 234 8.05 -22.75 -1.73
CA LEU A 234 7.71 -23.22 -3.06
C LEU A 234 6.79 -24.43 -2.90
N ARG A 235 5.48 -24.19 -2.75
CA ARG A 235 4.49 -25.23 -3.00
C ARG A 235 4.44 -25.41 -4.51
N LYS A 236 5.11 -26.49 -4.96
CA LYS A 236 4.87 -27.15 -6.24
C LYS A 236 3.38 -27.46 -6.40
#